data_AF-A0A1X7A9N5-F1
#
_entry.id   AF-A0A1X7A9N5-F1
#
_cell.length_a   1.000
_cell.length_b   1.000
_cell.length_c   1.000
_cell.angle_alpha   90.00
_cell.angle_beta   90.00
_cell.angle_gamma   90.00
#
_symmetry.space_group_name_H-M   'P 1'
#
loop_
_entity.id
_entity.type
_entity.pdbx_description
1 polymer ?
#
loop_
_entity_poly.entity_id
_entity_poly.type
_entity_poly.pdbx_seq_one_letter_code
_entity_poly.pdbx_strand_id
1 'polypeptide(L)'
;MPSSPTAAARLAYMIGHPIAHTAMPAGVNTWAHDSGTDAIMAPVDVAPEALSDFIAALRSIANCDGAVVTAPHKVAMAEMVDDLTPAARLVGAANVVIRAPDGRLTGDNTDGAGFVAALREAGADPVGQRALLFGCGGAGASIAAALVAAGVARLELVDPDAAKATTLAEALGRSVQRVAVPESVEAHDLVINATAIGLDGTSAVHPLTGLRPSATVGDVVTKPPVTPFLRQAEALGARIQPGSAMALAQIPLVLRLFGWSK
;
A
#
# COMPACT_ATOMS: atom_id res chain seq x y z
N MET A 1 24.36 22.60 0.02
CA MET A 1 24.44 21.23 0.61
C MET A 1 24.92 20.30 -0.49
N PRO A 2 25.61 19.18 -0.19
CA PRO A 2 26.14 18.33 -1.26
C PRO A 2 24.98 17.78 -2.10
N SER A 3 25.12 17.85 -3.42
CA SER A 3 24.16 17.33 -4.41
C SER A 3 24.13 15.81 -4.48
N SER A 4 24.88 15.13 -3.61
CA SER A 4 25.14 13.70 -3.65
C SER A 4 25.44 13.20 -2.23
N PRO A 5 25.08 11.95 -1.90
CA PRO A 5 25.31 11.37 -0.58
C PRO A 5 26.80 11.36 -0.23
N THR A 6 27.13 11.59 1.04
CA THR A 6 28.50 11.49 1.54
C THR A 6 28.87 10.05 1.92
N ALA A 7 30.12 9.81 2.35
CA ALA A 7 30.52 8.52 2.90
C ALA A 7 29.80 8.15 4.21
N ALA A 8 29.17 9.12 4.88
CA ALA A 8 28.36 8.92 6.08
C ALA A 8 26.87 8.69 5.78
N ALA A 9 26.48 8.65 4.50
CA ALA A 9 25.08 8.55 4.11
C ALA A 9 24.42 7.27 4.64
N ARG A 10 23.16 7.43 5.04
CA ARG A 10 22.25 6.33 5.40
C ARG A 10 21.66 5.70 4.14
N LEU A 11 21.53 4.37 4.14
CA LEU A 11 21.08 3.61 2.99
C LEU A 11 19.71 2.97 3.23
N ALA A 12 18.86 3.01 2.22
CA ALA A 12 17.72 2.10 2.11
C ALA A 12 17.68 1.51 0.70
N TYR A 13 17.09 0.33 0.56
CA TYR A 13 16.90 -0.28 -0.76
C TYR A 13 15.43 -0.24 -1.19
N MET A 14 15.21 -0.29 -2.49
CA MET A 14 13.92 -0.60 -3.09
C MET A 14 14.12 -1.86 -3.93
N ILE A 15 13.56 -3.00 -3.50
CA ILE A 15 13.75 -4.29 -4.16
C ILE A 15 12.48 -4.81 -4.82
N GLY A 16 12.64 -5.58 -5.89
CA GLY A 16 11.58 -6.23 -6.64
C GLY A 16 12.14 -6.89 -7.90
N HIS A 17 11.25 -7.50 -8.70
CA HIS A 17 11.63 -8.10 -9.97
C HIS A 17 10.46 -8.11 -10.97
N PRO A 18 10.57 -7.43 -12.12
CA PRO A 18 11.58 -6.41 -12.45
C PRO A 18 11.37 -5.12 -11.63
N ILE A 19 12.45 -4.41 -11.31
CA ILE A 19 12.37 -3.21 -10.45
C ILE A 19 12.10 -1.90 -11.20
N ALA A 20 12.34 -1.86 -12.51
CA ALA A 20 12.42 -0.63 -13.31
C ALA A 20 11.16 0.26 -13.33
N HIS A 21 10.01 -0.24 -12.88
CA HIS A 21 8.74 0.48 -12.90
C HIS A 21 8.41 1.23 -11.60
N THR A 22 9.25 1.13 -10.57
CA THR A 22 8.99 1.81 -9.28
C THR A 22 9.33 3.30 -9.33
N ALA A 23 8.40 4.14 -8.86
CA ALA A 23 8.61 5.59 -8.75
C ALA A 23 9.22 6.03 -7.40
N MET A 24 9.26 5.14 -6.41
CA MET A 24 9.63 5.50 -5.03
C MET A 24 11.07 6.02 -4.87
N PRO A 25 12.12 5.40 -5.48
CA PRO A 25 13.49 5.88 -5.31
C PRO A 25 13.66 7.34 -5.72
N ALA A 26 13.03 7.76 -6.82
CA ALA A 26 13.07 9.14 -7.27
C ALA A 26 12.44 10.09 -6.24
N GLY A 27 11.27 9.75 -5.69
CA GLY A 27 10.59 10.55 -4.67
C GLY A 27 11.38 10.65 -3.36
N VAL A 28 11.92 9.53 -2.87
CA VAL A 28 12.72 9.49 -1.64
C VAL A 28 14.03 10.27 -1.79
N ASN A 29 14.74 10.11 -2.91
CA ASN A 29 16.00 10.82 -3.14
C ASN A 29 15.80 12.31 -3.37
N THR A 30 14.68 12.72 -3.99
CA THR A 30 14.29 14.14 -4.08
C THR A 30 14.03 14.72 -2.70
N TRP A 31 13.27 14.01 -1.86
CA TRP A 31 13.05 14.42 -0.47
C TRP A 31 14.35 14.53 0.33
N ALA A 32 15.28 13.58 0.18
CA ALA A 32 16.55 13.59 0.89
C ALA A 32 17.39 14.81 0.49
N HIS A 33 17.46 15.11 -0.81
CA HIS A 33 18.11 16.30 -1.33
C HIS A 33 17.49 17.59 -0.77
N ASP A 34 16.18 17.73 -0.86
CA ASP A 34 15.48 18.96 -0.49
C ASP A 34 15.48 19.21 1.03
N SER A 35 15.49 18.14 1.83
CA SER A 35 15.57 18.22 3.30
C SER A 35 17.00 18.37 3.83
N GLY A 36 18.02 18.19 2.98
CA GLY A 36 19.41 18.13 3.41
C GLY A 36 19.76 16.88 4.23
N THR A 37 18.96 15.82 4.11
CA THR A 37 19.20 14.54 4.78
C THR A 37 20.25 13.76 3.99
N ASP A 38 21.35 13.36 4.65
CA ASP A 38 22.40 12.54 4.03
C ASP A 38 21.96 11.08 3.96
N ALA A 39 21.06 10.79 3.01
CA ALA A 39 20.49 9.48 2.78
C ALA A 39 20.24 9.20 1.30
N ILE A 40 20.26 7.93 0.92
CA ILE A 40 19.94 7.49 -0.45
C ILE A 40 19.14 6.19 -0.43
N MET A 41 18.10 6.15 -1.26
CA MET A 41 17.39 4.93 -1.62
C MET A 41 17.87 4.42 -2.97
N ALA A 42 18.43 3.21 -3.00
CA ALA A 42 18.90 2.57 -4.23
C ALA A 42 17.92 1.49 -4.71
N PRO A 43 17.47 1.52 -5.98
CA PRO A 43 16.73 0.41 -6.57
C PRO A 43 17.68 -0.78 -6.81
N VAL A 44 17.26 -1.98 -6.42
CA VAL A 44 18.00 -3.21 -6.66
C VAL A 44 17.06 -4.24 -7.25
N ASP A 45 17.39 -4.74 -8.44
CA ASP A 45 16.65 -5.82 -9.07
C ASP A 45 17.12 -7.15 -8.48
N VAL A 46 16.26 -7.81 -7.70
CA VAL A 46 16.59 -9.03 -6.97
C VAL A 46 15.73 -10.15 -7.52
N ALA A 47 16.32 -11.14 -8.20
CA ALA A 47 15.57 -12.32 -8.64
C ALA A 47 15.01 -13.11 -7.42
N PRO A 48 13.87 -13.80 -7.54
CA PRO A 48 13.28 -14.57 -6.43
C PRO A 48 14.27 -15.53 -5.74
N GLU A 49 15.14 -16.17 -6.51
CA GLU A 49 16.13 -17.14 -6.02
C GLU A 49 17.27 -16.48 -5.22
N ALA A 50 17.47 -15.18 -5.40
CA ALA A 50 18.51 -14.41 -4.72
C ALA A 50 17.99 -13.64 -3.48
N LEU A 51 16.71 -13.78 -3.15
CA LEU A 51 16.09 -13.04 -2.04
C LEU A 51 16.74 -13.38 -0.69
N SER A 52 17.06 -14.65 -0.45
CA SER A 52 17.73 -15.09 0.78
C SER A 52 19.11 -14.46 0.95
N ASP A 53 19.87 -14.36 -0.13
CA ASP A 53 21.22 -13.79 -0.14
C ASP A 53 21.16 -12.28 0.09
N PHE A 54 20.18 -11.60 -0.53
CA PHE A 54 19.92 -10.18 -0.27
C PHE A 54 19.60 -9.94 1.21
N ILE A 55 18.75 -10.76 1.83
CA ILE A 55 18.39 -10.63 3.25
C ILE A 55 19.61 -10.84 4.14
N ALA A 56 20.44 -11.85 3.86
CA ALA A 56 21.67 -12.09 4.60
C ALA A 56 22.65 -10.90 4.50
N ALA A 57 22.79 -10.31 3.31
CA ALA A 57 23.58 -9.12 3.09
C ALA A 57 22.99 -7.91 3.85
N LEU A 58 21.67 -7.69 3.75
CA LEU A 58 20.97 -6.59 4.40
C LEU A 58 21.28 -6.53 5.90
N ARG A 59 21.24 -7.68 6.59
CA ARG A 59 21.58 -7.78 8.03
C ARG A 59 22.96 -7.23 8.37
N SER A 60 23.92 -7.34 7.45
CA SER A 60 25.33 -7.00 7.65
C SER A 60 25.70 -5.56 7.25
N ILE A 61 24.84 -4.82 6.56
CA ILE A 61 25.15 -3.46 6.08
C ILE A 61 24.86 -2.45 7.20
N ALA A 62 25.90 -2.08 7.95
CA ALA A 62 25.77 -1.31 9.19
C ALA A 62 25.06 0.04 9.04
N ASN A 63 25.26 0.76 7.92
CA ASN A 63 24.63 2.04 7.62
C ASN A 63 23.33 1.92 6.80
N CYS A 64 22.76 0.71 6.68
CA CYS A 64 21.46 0.51 6.06
C CYS A 64 20.34 0.43 7.11
N ASP A 65 19.27 1.17 6.85
CA ASP A 65 18.09 1.24 7.72
C ASP A 65 16.98 0.27 7.30
N GLY A 66 17.09 -0.32 6.11
CA GLY A 66 16.11 -1.28 5.63
C GLY A 66 15.90 -1.32 4.12
N ALA A 67 14.77 -1.91 3.72
CA ALA A 67 14.37 -2.03 2.34
C ALA A 67 12.86 -1.86 2.17
N VAL A 68 12.44 -1.19 1.10
CA VAL A 68 11.08 -1.27 0.57
C VAL A 68 11.03 -2.45 -0.41
N VAL A 69 9.96 -3.22 -0.35
CA VAL A 69 9.81 -4.50 -1.03
C VAL A 69 8.55 -4.46 -1.90
N THR A 70 8.72 -4.68 -3.20
CA THR A 70 7.60 -4.85 -4.14
C THR A 70 7.52 -6.26 -4.70
N ALA A 71 6.58 -6.49 -5.61
CA ALA A 71 6.39 -7.78 -6.26
C ALA A 71 7.72 -8.30 -6.88
N PRO A 72 7.98 -9.62 -6.81
CA PRO A 72 7.14 -10.67 -6.23
C PRO A 72 7.43 -10.98 -4.74
N HIS A 73 8.25 -10.16 -4.06
CA HIS A 73 8.93 -10.58 -2.82
C HIS A 73 8.13 -10.40 -1.53
N LYS A 74 7.01 -9.68 -1.54
CA LYS A 74 6.34 -9.23 -0.31
C LYS A 74 5.96 -10.38 0.65
N VAL A 75 5.47 -11.50 0.12
CA VAL A 75 5.07 -12.66 0.92
C VAL A 75 6.31 -13.39 1.47
N ALA A 76 7.24 -13.76 0.58
CA ALA A 76 8.48 -14.42 0.99
C ALA A 76 9.29 -13.59 1.99
N MET A 77 9.30 -12.27 1.85
CA MET A 77 9.94 -11.38 2.81
C MET A 77 9.35 -11.52 4.21
N ALA A 78 8.02 -11.62 4.34
CA ALA A 78 7.37 -11.76 5.64
C ALA A 78 7.75 -13.07 6.36
N GLU A 79 8.11 -14.11 5.61
CA GLU A 79 8.55 -15.39 6.15
C GLU A 79 10.03 -15.40 6.57
N MET A 80 10.84 -14.47 6.04
CA MET A 80 12.30 -14.46 6.20
C MET A 80 12.82 -13.40 7.19
N VAL A 81 11.96 -12.47 7.64
CA VAL A 81 12.28 -11.48 8.69
C VAL A 81 12.14 -12.08 10.10
N ASP A 82 12.72 -11.41 11.10
CA ASP A 82 12.72 -11.93 12.48
C ASP A 82 11.43 -11.61 13.24
N ASP A 83 10.73 -10.55 12.85
CA ASP A 83 9.44 -10.17 13.41
C ASP A 83 8.57 -9.43 12.38
N LEU A 84 7.27 -9.39 12.64
CA LEU A 84 6.27 -8.69 11.85
C LEU A 84 5.45 -7.76 12.73
N THR A 85 5.24 -6.54 12.23
CA THR A 85 4.24 -5.63 12.81
C THR A 85 2.84 -6.26 12.74
N PRO A 86 1.87 -5.79 13.55
CA PRO A 86 0.49 -6.26 13.45
C PRO A 86 -0.09 -6.14 12.04
N ALA A 87 0.24 -5.07 11.31
CA ALA A 87 -0.21 -4.87 9.93
C ALA A 87 0.37 -5.92 8.97
N ALA A 88 1.68 -6.17 9.02
CA ALA A 88 2.31 -7.18 8.17
C ALA A 88 1.85 -8.60 8.52
N ARG A 89 1.65 -8.90 9.81
CA ARG A 89 1.16 -10.20 10.28
C ARG A 89 -0.27 -10.47 9.83
N LEU A 90 -1.14 -9.46 9.86
CA LEU A 90 -2.52 -9.58 9.38
C LEU A 90 -2.58 -9.92 7.89
N VAL A 91 -1.71 -9.29 7.09
CA VAL A 91 -1.71 -9.45 5.63
C VAL A 91 -0.89 -10.67 5.18
N GLY A 92 0.05 -11.14 6.01
CA GLY A 92 1.01 -12.19 5.64
C GLY A 92 2.04 -11.72 4.61
N ALA A 93 2.33 -10.42 4.56
CA ALA A 93 3.24 -9.84 3.58
C ALA A 93 3.91 -8.57 4.13
N ALA A 94 5.19 -8.38 3.85
CA ALA A 94 5.97 -7.21 4.22
C ALA A 94 6.37 -6.42 2.96
N ASN A 95 5.93 -5.16 2.86
CA ASN A 95 6.33 -4.25 1.79
C ASN A 95 7.42 -3.25 2.26
N VAL A 96 7.76 -3.27 3.55
CA VAL A 96 8.85 -2.53 4.16
C VAL A 96 9.56 -3.45 5.16
N VAL A 97 10.87 -3.40 5.22
CA VAL A 97 11.71 -4.11 6.17
C VAL A 97 12.57 -3.08 6.87
N ILE A 98 12.52 -3.06 8.20
CA ILE A 98 13.29 -2.16 9.04
C ILE A 98 14.44 -2.94 9.64
N ARG A 99 15.66 -2.44 9.47
CA ARG A 99 16.86 -3.05 10.05
C ARG A 99 17.22 -2.37 11.37
N ALA A 100 17.26 -3.14 12.44
CA ALA A 100 17.76 -2.69 13.73
C ALA A 100 19.30 -2.61 13.74
N PRO A 101 19.92 -1.84 14.66
CA PRO A 101 21.37 -1.72 14.76
C PRO A 101 22.12 -3.05 14.94
N ASP A 102 21.48 -4.04 15.57
CA ASP A 102 22.02 -5.40 15.77
C ASP A 102 21.84 -6.31 14.54
N GLY A 103 21.28 -5.80 13.44
CA GLY A 103 21.02 -6.55 12.22
C GLY A 103 19.72 -7.34 12.21
N ARG A 104 18.89 -7.26 13.26
CA ARG A 104 17.53 -7.84 13.24
C ARG A 104 16.65 -7.10 12.24
N LEU A 105 15.75 -7.84 11.60
CA LEU A 105 14.84 -7.35 10.58
C LEU A 105 13.39 -7.46 11.07
N THR A 106 12.66 -6.36 10.98
CA THR A 106 11.20 -6.32 11.24
C THR A 106 10.46 -5.96 9.97
N GLY A 107 9.55 -6.82 9.53
CA GLY A 107 8.69 -6.56 8.38
C GLY A 107 7.46 -5.75 8.76
N ASP A 108 7.13 -4.76 7.94
CA ASP A 108 5.93 -3.94 8.04
C ASP A 108 5.16 -3.93 6.70
N ASN A 109 3.87 -3.58 6.76
CA ASN A 109 3.01 -3.42 5.60
C ASN A 109 2.35 -2.04 5.61
N THR A 110 2.86 -1.17 4.75
CA THR A 110 2.40 0.23 4.61
C THR A 110 1.41 0.43 3.47
N ASP A 111 1.04 -0.62 2.72
CA ASP A 111 0.14 -0.49 1.56
C ASP A 111 -1.20 0.16 1.98
N GLY A 112 -1.87 -0.37 3.01
CA GLY A 112 -3.13 0.16 3.51
C GLY A 112 -3.03 1.56 4.08
N ALA A 113 -1.98 1.84 4.87
CA ALA A 113 -1.75 3.18 5.42
C ALA A 113 -1.45 4.21 4.31
N GLY A 114 -0.71 3.81 3.27
CA GLY A 114 -0.48 4.61 2.08
C GLY A 114 -1.76 4.88 1.29
N PHE A 115 -2.67 3.90 1.21
CA PHE A 115 -3.98 4.09 0.58
C PHE A 115 -4.83 5.12 1.36
N VAL A 116 -4.87 5.04 2.69
CA VAL A 116 -5.58 6.03 3.53
C VAL A 116 -4.95 7.42 3.45
N ALA A 117 -3.62 7.49 3.36
CA ALA A 117 -2.93 8.77 3.16
C ALA A 117 -3.33 9.39 1.80
N ALA A 118 -3.35 8.60 0.73
CA ALA A 118 -3.80 9.05 -0.58
C ALA A 118 -5.27 9.50 -0.58
N LEU A 119 -6.15 8.83 0.18
CA LEU A 119 -7.55 9.26 0.33
C LEU A 119 -7.64 10.66 0.92
N ARG A 120 -6.86 10.91 1.98
CA ARG A 120 -6.82 12.21 2.66
C ARG A 120 -6.24 13.30 1.77
N GLU A 121 -5.19 13.01 1.00
CA GLU A 121 -4.63 13.93 0.00
C GLU A 121 -5.65 14.27 -1.09
N ALA A 122 -6.50 13.31 -1.48
CA ALA A 122 -7.63 13.53 -2.39
C ALA A 122 -8.84 14.23 -1.74
N GLY A 123 -8.75 14.63 -0.48
CA GLY A 123 -9.81 15.33 0.26
C GLY A 123 -10.90 14.42 0.85
N ALA A 124 -10.64 13.12 1.01
CA ALA A 124 -11.54 12.16 1.63
C ALA A 124 -10.94 11.60 2.93
N ASP A 125 -11.52 11.94 4.09
CA ASP A 125 -11.11 11.37 5.38
C ASP A 125 -12.05 10.22 5.78
N PRO A 126 -11.58 8.97 5.87
CA PRO A 126 -12.45 7.81 6.14
C PRO A 126 -13.17 7.83 7.50
N VAL A 127 -12.78 8.72 8.41
CA VAL A 127 -13.42 8.85 9.74
C VAL A 127 -14.93 9.00 9.61
N GLY A 128 -15.67 8.09 10.24
CA GLY A 128 -17.14 8.13 10.26
C GLY A 128 -17.82 7.74 8.94
N GLN A 129 -17.06 7.43 7.89
CA GLN A 129 -17.60 7.11 6.57
C GLN A 129 -18.04 5.65 6.44
N ARG A 130 -18.82 5.36 5.40
CA ARG A 130 -19.21 4.00 4.98
C ARG A 130 -18.43 3.61 3.73
N ALA A 131 -17.68 2.52 3.81
CA ALA A 131 -16.83 2.03 2.72
C ALA A 131 -17.31 0.69 2.17
N LEU A 132 -17.22 0.53 0.84
CA LEU A 132 -17.34 -0.74 0.13
C LEU A 132 -15.99 -1.10 -0.46
N LEU A 133 -15.48 -2.29 -0.18
CA LEU A 133 -14.19 -2.76 -0.66
C LEU A 133 -14.35 -4.09 -1.42
N PHE A 134 -13.95 -4.06 -2.69
CA PHE A 134 -13.89 -5.23 -3.55
C PHE A 134 -12.50 -5.86 -3.50
N GLY A 135 -12.43 -7.14 -3.16
CA GLY A 135 -11.21 -7.93 -3.06
C GLY A 135 -10.61 -7.91 -1.66
N CYS A 136 -10.52 -9.08 -1.04
CA CYS A 136 -9.98 -9.32 0.31
C CYS A 136 -8.60 -9.98 0.29
N GLY A 137 -7.88 -9.89 -0.84
CA GLY A 137 -6.48 -10.33 -0.96
C GLY A 137 -5.50 -9.43 -0.20
N GLY A 138 -4.19 -9.55 -0.44
CA GLY A 138 -3.17 -8.84 0.35
C GLY A 138 -3.37 -7.31 0.41
N ALA A 139 -3.61 -6.66 -0.73
CA ALA A 139 -3.91 -5.23 -0.78
C ALA A 139 -5.23 -4.90 -0.06
N GLY A 140 -6.29 -5.67 -0.32
CA GLY A 140 -7.59 -5.50 0.29
C GLY A 140 -7.58 -5.64 1.81
N ALA A 141 -6.90 -6.66 2.34
CA ALA A 141 -6.72 -6.87 3.77
C ALA A 141 -5.95 -5.70 4.43
N SER A 142 -4.88 -5.23 3.79
CA SER A 142 -4.11 -4.08 4.26
C SER A 142 -4.96 -2.80 4.29
N ILE A 143 -5.69 -2.52 3.21
CA ILE A 143 -6.59 -1.35 3.11
C ILE A 143 -7.72 -1.44 4.12
N ALA A 144 -8.37 -2.60 4.26
CA ALA A 144 -9.43 -2.81 5.23
C ALA A 144 -8.97 -2.52 6.66
N ALA A 145 -7.80 -3.05 7.05
CA ALA A 145 -7.20 -2.80 8.36
C ALA A 145 -6.89 -1.31 8.59
N ALA A 146 -6.34 -0.65 7.57
CA ALA A 146 -6.02 0.77 7.65
C ALA A 146 -7.27 1.66 7.74
N LEU A 147 -8.35 1.33 7.02
CA LEU A 147 -9.63 2.04 7.13
C LEU A 147 -10.24 1.90 8.52
N VAL A 148 -10.19 0.70 9.11
CA VAL A 148 -10.64 0.46 10.49
C VAL A 148 -9.80 1.26 11.48
N ALA A 149 -8.47 1.21 11.38
CA ALA A 149 -7.56 1.99 12.21
C ALA A 149 -7.77 3.51 12.05
N ALA A 150 -8.19 3.95 10.87
CA ALA A 150 -8.50 5.35 10.58
C ALA A 150 -9.90 5.79 11.05
N GLY A 151 -10.73 4.88 11.58
CA GLY A 151 -12.03 5.21 12.16
C GLY A 151 -13.21 5.18 11.19
N VAL A 152 -13.16 4.35 10.14
CA VAL A 152 -14.32 4.10 9.27
C VAL A 152 -15.50 3.58 10.10
N ALA A 153 -16.70 4.13 9.90
CA ALA A 153 -17.88 3.74 10.67
C ALA A 153 -18.40 2.35 10.26
N ARG A 154 -18.35 2.05 8.96
CA ARG A 154 -18.77 0.76 8.42
C ARG A 154 -17.92 0.38 7.22
N LEU A 155 -17.43 -0.85 7.20
CA LEU A 155 -16.72 -1.43 6.06
C LEU A 155 -17.43 -2.69 5.57
N GLU A 156 -17.82 -2.67 4.31
CA GLU A 156 -18.45 -3.80 3.63
C GLU A 156 -17.44 -4.44 2.68
N LEU A 157 -17.25 -5.75 2.83
CA LEU A 157 -16.29 -6.53 2.07
C LEU A 157 -17.00 -7.40 1.04
N VAL A 158 -16.53 -7.32 -0.20
CA VAL A 158 -16.99 -8.16 -1.32
C VAL A 158 -15.81 -8.94 -1.88
N ASP A 159 -15.91 -10.26 -1.88
CA ASP A 159 -14.94 -11.16 -2.53
C ASP A 159 -15.68 -12.39 -3.07
N PRO A 160 -15.34 -12.90 -4.27
CA PRO A 160 -15.85 -14.19 -4.74
C PRO A 160 -15.56 -15.34 -3.78
N ASP A 161 -14.43 -15.28 -3.06
CA ASP A 161 -14.11 -16.16 -1.96
C ASP A 161 -14.75 -15.64 -0.66
N ALA A 162 -15.95 -16.15 -0.39
CA ALA A 162 -16.73 -15.82 0.80
C ALA A 162 -15.98 -16.13 2.12
N ALA A 163 -15.13 -17.16 2.14
CA ALA A 163 -14.39 -17.54 3.34
C ALA A 163 -13.32 -16.48 3.64
N LYS A 164 -12.59 -16.04 2.62
CA LYS A 164 -11.58 -14.98 2.76
C LYS A 164 -12.16 -13.68 3.34
N ALA A 165 -13.30 -13.23 2.80
CA ALA A 165 -13.95 -12.02 3.29
C ALA A 165 -14.54 -12.18 4.71
N THR A 166 -15.05 -13.37 5.05
CA THR A 166 -15.53 -13.68 6.41
C THR A 166 -14.38 -13.63 7.42
N THR A 167 -13.29 -14.34 7.15
CA THR A 167 -12.10 -14.36 8.02
C THR A 167 -11.53 -12.96 8.25
N LEU A 168 -11.47 -12.14 7.20
CA LEU A 168 -11.00 -10.75 7.31
C LEU A 168 -11.95 -9.90 8.17
N ALA A 169 -13.27 -10.03 7.99
CA ALA A 169 -14.25 -9.32 8.79
C ALA A 169 -14.15 -9.70 10.28
N GLU A 170 -14.02 -10.99 10.58
CA GLU A 170 -13.85 -11.49 11.95
C GLU A 170 -12.57 -10.96 12.60
N ALA A 171 -11.45 -10.95 11.86
CA ALA A 171 -10.18 -10.44 12.35
C ALA A 171 -10.19 -8.93 12.65
N LEU A 172 -10.99 -8.15 11.91
CA LEU A 172 -11.06 -6.68 12.05
C LEU A 172 -12.19 -6.20 12.97
N GLY A 173 -13.16 -7.06 13.29
CA GLY A 173 -14.19 -6.80 14.29
C GLY A 173 -15.46 -6.16 13.75
N ARG A 174 -16.28 -5.64 14.67
CA ARG A 174 -17.74 -5.42 14.46
C ARG A 174 -18.12 -4.36 13.42
N SER A 175 -17.23 -3.44 13.07
CA SER A 175 -17.48 -2.43 12.04
C SER A 175 -17.30 -2.98 10.62
N VAL A 176 -16.78 -4.20 10.49
CA VAL A 176 -16.50 -4.87 9.22
C VAL A 176 -17.47 -6.03 9.03
N GLN A 177 -18.04 -6.14 7.84
CA GLN A 177 -18.87 -7.28 7.48
C GLN A 177 -18.66 -7.68 6.02
N ARG A 178 -18.71 -8.99 5.78
CA ARG A 178 -18.86 -9.51 4.43
C ARG A 178 -20.29 -9.27 3.95
N VAL A 179 -20.43 -8.82 2.70
CA VAL A 179 -21.73 -8.70 2.02
C VAL A 179 -21.71 -9.45 0.68
N ALA A 180 -22.89 -9.68 0.10
CA ALA A 180 -22.98 -10.02 -1.31
C ALA A 180 -22.65 -8.79 -2.17
N VAL A 181 -22.38 -9.00 -3.46
CA VAL A 181 -22.22 -7.89 -4.42
C VAL A 181 -23.52 -7.06 -4.40
N PRO A 182 -23.47 -5.76 -4.04
CA PRO A 182 -24.68 -4.95 -3.99
C PRO A 182 -25.16 -4.58 -5.39
N GLU A 183 -26.44 -4.25 -5.55
CA GLU A 183 -26.99 -3.75 -6.82
C GLU A 183 -26.67 -2.26 -7.05
N SER A 184 -26.42 -1.52 -5.96
CA SER A 184 -26.16 -0.08 -5.94
C SER A 184 -25.11 0.25 -4.88
N VAL A 185 -24.31 1.29 -5.13
CA VAL A 185 -23.29 1.83 -4.22
C VAL A 185 -23.73 3.14 -3.54
N GLU A 186 -25.01 3.50 -3.63
CA GLU A 186 -25.56 4.76 -3.11
C GLU A 186 -25.26 4.98 -1.61
N ALA A 187 -25.26 3.91 -0.81
CA ALA A 187 -25.06 3.98 0.63
C ALA A 187 -23.61 4.15 1.09
N HIS A 188 -22.65 4.23 0.15
CA HIS A 188 -21.22 4.23 0.44
C HIS A 188 -20.59 5.58 0.08
N ASP A 189 -19.78 6.10 0.98
CA ASP A 189 -19.00 7.33 0.78
C ASP A 189 -17.66 7.02 0.10
N LEU A 190 -17.13 5.81 0.34
CA LEU A 190 -15.92 5.27 -0.28
C LEU A 190 -16.25 3.97 -1.03
N VAL A 191 -15.83 3.85 -2.28
CA VAL A 191 -15.95 2.61 -3.06
C VAL A 191 -14.58 2.24 -3.62
N ILE A 192 -14.06 1.07 -3.25
CA ILE A 192 -12.64 0.74 -3.42
C ILE A 192 -12.49 -0.56 -4.21
N ASN A 193 -11.75 -0.51 -5.31
CA ASN A 193 -11.23 -1.68 -6.00
C ASN A 193 -9.86 -2.06 -5.44
N ALA A 194 -9.79 -3.17 -4.71
CA ALA A 194 -8.55 -3.79 -4.25
C ALA A 194 -8.25 -5.13 -4.97
N THR A 195 -8.85 -5.34 -6.15
CA THR A 195 -8.63 -6.51 -7.02
C THR A 195 -7.63 -6.22 -8.14
N ALA A 196 -7.35 -7.21 -8.98
CA ALA A 196 -6.62 -7.02 -10.23
C ALA A 196 -7.52 -6.63 -11.43
N ILE A 197 -8.84 -6.55 -11.24
CA ILE A 197 -9.78 -6.20 -12.31
C ILE A 197 -9.55 -4.75 -12.72
N GLY A 198 -9.42 -4.51 -14.02
CA GLY A 198 -9.06 -3.21 -14.60
C GLY A 198 -7.62 -3.14 -15.09
N LEU A 199 -6.76 -4.11 -14.73
CA LEU A 199 -5.39 -4.24 -15.25
C LEU A 199 -5.34 -4.40 -16.78
N ASP A 200 -6.37 -5.01 -17.37
CA ASP A 200 -6.54 -5.15 -18.82
C ASP A 200 -6.89 -3.82 -19.52
N GLY A 201 -7.24 -2.79 -18.75
CA GLY A 201 -7.68 -1.49 -19.22
C GLY A 201 -9.10 -1.44 -19.80
N THR A 202 -9.85 -2.54 -19.75
CA THR A 202 -11.20 -2.67 -20.33
C THR A 202 -12.25 -3.11 -19.32
N SER A 203 -11.88 -3.86 -18.29
CA SER A 203 -12.80 -4.34 -17.26
C SER A 203 -12.97 -3.36 -16.10
N ALA A 204 -14.16 -3.34 -15.50
CA ALA A 204 -14.45 -2.67 -14.23
C ALA A 204 -14.90 -3.70 -13.19
N VAL A 205 -14.48 -3.54 -11.93
CA VAL A 205 -14.81 -4.49 -10.87
C VAL A 205 -16.31 -4.55 -10.59
N HIS A 206 -17.00 -3.42 -10.73
CA HIS A 206 -18.42 -3.29 -10.43
C HIS A 206 -19.01 -2.03 -11.09
N PRO A 207 -20.26 -2.05 -11.60
CA PRO A 207 -20.96 -0.84 -12.01
C PRO A 207 -21.21 0.12 -10.83
N LEU A 208 -20.95 1.40 -11.01
CA LEU A 208 -21.17 2.44 -10.00
C LEU A 208 -22.62 2.98 -9.97
N THR A 209 -23.61 2.09 -10.07
CA THR A 209 -25.03 2.46 -10.03
C THR A 209 -25.36 3.17 -8.72
N GLY A 210 -26.00 4.34 -8.79
CA GLY A 210 -26.40 5.12 -7.61
C GLY A 210 -25.24 5.86 -6.92
N LEU A 211 -24.03 5.88 -7.48
CA LEU A 211 -22.89 6.60 -6.90
C LEU A 211 -23.21 8.09 -6.74
N ARG A 212 -23.04 8.59 -5.52
CA ARG A 212 -23.21 10.02 -5.20
C ARG A 212 -22.00 10.81 -5.70
N PRO A 213 -22.17 12.02 -6.28
CA PRO A 213 -21.05 12.88 -6.67
C PRO A 213 -20.10 13.25 -5.52
N SER A 214 -20.58 13.22 -4.28
CA SER A 214 -19.76 13.47 -3.08
C SER A 214 -18.88 12.28 -2.67
N ALA A 215 -19.11 11.09 -3.23
CA ALA A 215 -18.35 9.88 -2.92
C ALA A 215 -16.93 9.94 -3.51
N THR A 216 -16.07 9.05 -3.00
CA THR A 216 -14.71 8.87 -3.52
C THR A 216 -14.53 7.42 -3.97
N VAL A 217 -13.99 7.25 -5.18
CA VAL A 217 -13.74 5.93 -5.76
C VAL A 217 -12.23 5.72 -5.86
N GLY A 218 -11.72 4.66 -5.22
CA GLY A 218 -10.30 4.33 -5.20
C GLY A 218 -10.00 3.03 -5.93
N ASP A 219 -8.83 2.96 -6.55
CA ASP A 219 -8.35 1.76 -7.24
C ASP A 219 -6.89 1.49 -6.88
N VAL A 220 -6.53 0.23 -6.65
CA VAL A 220 -5.14 -0.20 -6.42
C VAL A 220 -4.38 -0.46 -7.73
N VAL A 221 -5.10 -0.61 -8.84
CA VAL A 221 -4.49 -0.82 -10.16
C VAL A 221 -3.73 0.43 -10.58
N THR A 222 -2.45 0.26 -10.90
CA THR A 222 -1.55 1.35 -11.31
C THR A 222 -1.42 1.51 -12.82
N LYS A 223 -1.79 0.47 -13.58
CA LYS A 223 -1.74 0.46 -15.04
C LYS A 223 -3.02 -0.19 -15.60
N PRO A 224 -3.82 0.54 -16.38
CA PRO A 224 -3.67 1.96 -16.75
C PRO A 224 -3.85 2.90 -15.54
N PRO A 225 -3.35 4.16 -15.61
CA PRO A 225 -3.48 5.12 -14.51
C PRO A 225 -4.94 5.45 -14.14
N VAL A 226 -5.84 5.45 -15.14
CA VAL A 226 -7.28 5.60 -14.96
C VAL A 226 -7.97 4.37 -15.52
N THR A 227 -8.39 3.47 -14.63
CA THR A 227 -9.12 2.25 -14.96
C THR A 227 -10.53 2.56 -15.44
N PRO A 228 -11.22 1.64 -16.14
CA PRO A 228 -12.64 1.79 -16.47
C PRO A 228 -13.52 2.10 -15.26
N PHE A 229 -13.18 1.53 -14.10
CA PHE A 229 -13.84 1.81 -12.82
C PHE A 229 -13.71 3.28 -12.40
N LEU A 230 -12.49 3.83 -12.44
CA LEU A 230 -12.26 5.25 -12.15
C LEU A 230 -12.88 6.18 -13.20
N ARG A 231 -12.81 5.84 -14.50
CA ARG A 231 -13.45 6.64 -15.56
C ARG A 231 -14.97 6.74 -15.35
N GLN A 232 -15.61 5.66 -14.93
CA GLN A 232 -17.03 5.67 -14.61
C GLN A 232 -17.31 6.61 -13.43
N ALA A 233 -16.47 6.61 -12.39
CA ALA A 233 -16.61 7.51 -11.25
C ALA A 233 -16.46 8.99 -11.66
N GLU A 234 -15.44 9.32 -12.47
CA GLU A 234 -15.23 10.68 -13.00
C GLU A 234 -16.43 11.15 -13.83
N ALA A 235 -16.99 10.28 -14.69
CA ALA A 235 -18.16 10.60 -15.50
C ALA A 235 -19.42 10.89 -14.65
N LEU A 236 -19.47 10.38 -13.42
CA LEU A 236 -20.54 10.63 -12.45
C LEU A 236 -20.22 11.82 -11.51
N GLY A 237 -19.10 12.50 -11.72
CA GLY A 237 -18.67 13.66 -10.94
C GLY A 237 -18.10 13.31 -9.55
N ALA A 238 -17.78 12.04 -9.30
CA ALA A 238 -17.16 11.60 -8.05
C ALA A 238 -15.66 11.90 -8.05
N ARG A 239 -15.08 12.00 -6.85
CA ARG A 239 -13.62 12.08 -6.69
C ARG A 239 -13.00 10.71 -6.96
N ILE A 240 -11.81 10.69 -7.56
CA ILE A 240 -11.06 9.47 -7.79
C ILE A 240 -9.71 9.45 -7.07
N GLN A 241 -9.29 8.25 -6.66
CA GLN A 241 -7.94 7.96 -6.20
C GLN A 241 -7.32 6.89 -7.10
N PRO A 242 -6.39 7.26 -8.01
CA PRO A 242 -5.67 6.30 -8.82
C PRO A 242 -4.65 5.51 -7.98
N GLY A 243 -4.32 4.30 -8.40
CA GLY A 243 -3.36 3.44 -7.68
C GLY A 243 -1.95 4.04 -7.58
N SER A 244 -1.58 4.94 -8.50
CA SER A 244 -0.31 5.68 -8.43
C SER A 244 -0.25 6.64 -7.24
N ALA A 245 -1.38 7.19 -6.79
CA ALA A 245 -1.44 8.10 -5.64
C ALA A 245 -1.04 7.35 -4.35
N MET A 246 -1.50 6.10 -4.19
CA MET A 246 -1.12 5.24 -3.06
C MET A 246 0.40 5.03 -2.99
N ALA A 247 1.06 4.81 -4.13
CA ALA A 247 2.51 4.57 -4.19
C ALA A 247 3.35 5.79 -3.76
N LEU A 248 2.83 7.01 -3.97
CA LEU A 248 3.49 8.24 -3.55
C LEU A 248 3.17 8.58 -2.09
N ALA A 249 1.92 8.42 -1.67
CA ALA A 249 1.45 8.74 -0.33
C ALA A 249 2.09 7.86 0.77
N GLN A 250 2.68 6.71 0.41
CA GLN A 250 3.46 5.90 1.35
C GLN A 250 4.87 6.45 1.65
N ILE A 251 5.41 7.40 0.87
CA ILE A 251 6.78 7.91 1.07
C ILE A 251 6.98 8.47 2.49
N PRO A 252 6.12 9.36 3.03
CA PRO A 252 6.30 9.86 4.40
C PRO A 252 6.21 8.76 5.47
N LEU A 253 5.45 7.70 5.23
CA LEU A 253 5.37 6.56 6.14
C LEU A 253 6.69 5.79 6.17
N VAL A 254 7.24 5.47 4.99
CA VAL A 254 8.52 4.79 4.84
C VAL A 254 9.66 5.60 5.49
N LEU A 255 9.71 6.91 5.24
CA LEU A 255 10.72 7.79 5.81
C LEU A 255 10.68 7.81 7.34
N ARG A 256 9.49 7.80 7.96
CA ARG A 256 9.36 7.66 9.42
C ARG A 256 9.82 6.30 9.93
N LEU A 257 9.49 5.21 9.23
CA LEU A 257 9.91 3.86 9.61
C LEU A 257 11.43 3.69 9.59
N PHE A 258 12.11 4.32 8.63
CA PHE A 258 13.58 4.37 8.60
C PHE A 258 14.18 5.41 9.56
N GLY A 259 13.36 6.20 10.25
CA GLY A 259 13.83 7.27 11.13
C GLY A 259 14.56 8.39 10.38
N TRP A 260 14.16 8.66 9.14
CA TRP A 260 14.70 9.74 8.30
C TRP A 260 13.88 11.02 8.47
N SER A 261 12.58 10.90 8.76
CA SER A 261 11.70 12.03 9.07
C SER A 261 11.10 11.91 10.48
N LYS A 262 10.69 13.05 11.03
CA LYS A 262 9.89 13.12 12.27
C LYS A 262 8.47 12.60 12.05
#